data_AF-A0A6I9R1B8-F1
#
_entry.id   AF-A0A6I9R1B8-F1
#
_cell.length_a   1.000
_cell.length_b   1.000
_cell.length_c   1.000
_cell.angle_alpha   90.00
_cell.angle_beta   90.00
_cell.angle_gamma   90.00
#
_symmetry.space_group_name_H-M   'P 1'
#
loop_
_entity.id
_entity.type
_entity.pdbx_description
1 polymer ?
#
loop_
_entity_poly.entity_id
_entity_poly.type
_entity_poly.pdbx_seq_one_letter_code
_entity_poly.pdbx_strand_id
1 'polypeptide(L)'
;MDRNIRMTVKLGNGLEFNGESLYQPERYNRTFYPLVYAGVGPKPDAIFCGNGSLDGLDVKGKIVLCDRGGDIARTDKGVTVQSVGGVSLILTNGPLDGYSTLADPHDHVLPASHIGYSDGVKIKSYISASSNPTVSFIFEGTILGTSPAPAIASFSSGGPSLASPGILKPDITGPGVRVLAAWPFDVGPSTVNSTGPTFNIISGTSMSTYSSSQWHSGGAQGRTSGFIQDIVESMFYSGL
;
A
#
# COMPACT_ATOMS: atom_id res chain seq x y z
N MET A 1 4.36 6.75 11.78
CA MET A 1 3.98 8.17 11.66
C MET A 1 2.48 8.28 11.79
N ASP A 2 1.95 9.43 12.17
CA ASP A 2 0.52 9.73 12.37
C ASP A 2 -0.17 10.30 11.11
N ARG A 3 0.47 10.14 9.95
CA ARG A 3 -0.01 10.57 8.64
C ARG A 3 -0.51 9.39 7.81
N ASN A 4 -1.73 9.51 7.30
CA ASN A 4 -2.29 8.63 6.29
C ASN A 4 -2.78 9.45 5.09
N ILE A 5 -2.77 8.86 3.91
CA ILE A 5 -3.38 9.45 2.71
C ILE A 5 -4.65 8.66 2.43
N ARG A 6 -5.78 9.22 2.85
CA ARG A 6 -7.00 8.47 3.11
C ARG A 6 -7.90 8.39 1.89
N MET A 7 -8.34 7.16 1.64
CA MET A 7 -9.37 6.83 0.66
C MET A 7 -10.34 5.84 1.32
N THR A 8 -11.52 6.33 1.64
CA THR A 8 -12.55 5.58 2.37
C THR A 8 -13.42 4.80 1.38
N VAL A 9 -13.54 3.50 1.63
CA VAL A 9 -14.34 2.55 0.86
C VAL A 9 -15.76 2.56 1.43
N LYS A 10 -16.73 3.04 0.65
CA LYS A 10 -18.14 3.09 1.04
C LYS A 10 -18.96 2.06 0.28
N LEU A 11 -19.45 1.06 1.00
CA LEU A 11 -20.28 -0.01 0.46
C LEU A 11 -21.71 0.47 0.18
N GLY A 12 -22.41 -0.20 -0.73
CA GLY A 12 -23.82 0.07 -1.06
C GLY A 12 -24.79 -0.11 0.11
N ASN A 13 -24.42 -0.87 1.15
CA ASN A 13 -25.18 -0.98 2.39
C ASN A 13 -24.90 0.16 3.40
N GLY A 14 -24.06 1.13 3.03
CA GLY A 14 -23.72 2.30 3.85
C GLY A 14 -22.54 2.10 4.81
N LEU A 15 -21.96 0.90 4.92
CA LEU A 15 -20.75 0.69 5.71
C LEU A 15 -19.54 1.39 5.06
N GLU A 16 -18.68 1.97 5.88
CA GLU A 16 -17.50 2.70 5.46
C GLU A 16 -16.24 2.11 6.11
N PHE A 17 -15.19 1.97 5.31
CA PHE A 17 -13.90 1.41 5.75
C PHE A 17 -12.76 2.29 5.29
N ASN A 18 -11.91 2.69 6.23
CA ASN A 18 -10.78 3.56 5.94
C ASN A 18 -9.67 2.75 5.29
N GLY A 19 -9.33 3.10 4.05
CA GLY A 19 -8.13 2.62 3.36
C GLY A 19 -7.15 3.74 3.08
N GLU A 20 -6.09 3.41 2.35
CA GLU A 20 -5.09 4.36 1.91
C GLU A 20 -4.82 4.28 0.41
N SER A 21 -4.58 5.45 -0.21
CA SER A 21 -4.29 5.62 -1.63
C SER A 21 -3.58 6.94 -1.87
N LEU A 22 -2.56 6.94 -2.71
CA LEU A 22 -1.93 8.13 -3.28
C LEU A 22 -2.77 8.77 -4.40
N TYR A 23 -3.72 8.05 -5.00
CA TYR A 23 -4.66 8.60 -5.96
C TYR A 23 -5.66 9.52 -5.27
N GLN A 24 -5.48 10.84 -5.43
CA GLN A 24 -6.30 11.86 -4.78
C GLN A 24 -6.75 12.91 -5.81
N PRO A 25 -7.82 12.62 -6.59
CA PRO A 25 -8.30 13.52 -7.63
C PRO A 25 -8.95 14.76 -7.03
N GLU A 26 -8.68 15.94 -7.60
CA GLU A 26 -9.33 17.20 -7.17
C GLU A 26 -10.85 17.17 -7.33
N ARG A 27 -11.32 16.45 -8.36
CA ARG A 27 -12.74 16.26 -8.65
C ARG A 27 -13.00 14.79 -8.88
N TYR A 28 -13.95 14.24 -8.15
CA TYR A 28 -14.43 12.87 -8.34
C TYR A 28 -15.93 12.81 -8.11
N ASN A 29 -16.56 11.85 -8.76
CA ASN A 29 -17.96 11.54 -8.53
C ASN A 29 -18.06 10.39 -7.55
N ARG A 30 -18.98 10.49 -6.59
CA ARG A 30 -19.28 9.41 -5.62
C ARG A 30 -20.19 8.35 -6.24
N THR A 31 -19.90 7.97 -7.48
CA THR A 31 -20.65 6.97 -8.21
C THR A 31 -20.37 5.60 -7.61
N PHE A 32 -21.42 4.82 -7.41
CA PHE A 32 -21.31 3.43 -7.01
C PHE A 32 -21.05 2.57 -8.25
N TYR A 33 -20.02 1.73 -8.16
CA TYR A 33 -19.70 0.72 -9.17
C TYR A 33 -20.00 -0.67 -8.61
N PRO A 34 -20.33 -1.65 -9.46
CA PRO A 34 -20.39 -3.04 -9.04
C PRO A 34 -19.04 -3.49 -8.46
N LEU A 35 -19.09 -4.30 -7.41
CA LEU A 35 -17.94 -4.84 -6.69
C LEU A 35 -17.86 -6.34 -6.94
N VAL A 36 -16.67 -6.86 -7.24
CA VAL A 36 -16.44 -8.30 -7.38
C VAL A 36 -15.24 -8.72 -6.54
N TYR A 37 -15.34 -9.86 -5.85
CA TYR A 37 -14.20 -10.47 -5.18
C TYR A 37 -13.49 -11.42 -6.12
N ALA A 38 -12.19 -11.21 -6.36
CA ALA A 38 -11.45 -12.01 -7.31
C ALA A 38 -11.28 -13.48 -6.88
N GLY A 39 -11.34 -13.77 -5.58
CA GLY A 39 -11.25 -15.13 -5.03
C GLY A 39 -12.43 -16.05 -5.37
N VAL A 40 -13.51 -15.54 -5.98
CA VAL A 40 -14.59 -16.39 -6.54
C VAL A 40 -14.29 -16.84 -7.98
N GLY A 41 -13.19 -16.36 -8.56
CA GLY A 41 -12.75 -16.72 -9.90
C GLY A 41 -12.35 -18.20 -10.01
N PRO A 42 -12.35 -18.76 -11.23
CA PRO A 42 -12.12 -20.18 -11.45
C PRO A 42 -10.65 -20.59 -11.31
N LYS A 43 -9.71 -19.64 -11.29
CA LYS A 43 -8.27 -19.91 -11.23
C LYS A 43 -7.73 -19.68 -9.81
N PRO A 44 -6.82 -20.53 -9.29
CA PRO A 44 -6.30 -20.39 -7.92
C PRO A 44 -5.69 -19.01 -7.62
N ASP A 45 -4.95 -18.43 -8.56
CA ASP A 45 -4.28 -17.13 -8.37
C ASP A 45 -5.22 -15.92 -8.52
N ALA A 46 -6.50 -16.15 -8.84
CA ALA A 46 -7.49 -15.09 -9.01
C ALA A 46 -7.66 -14.29 -7.71
N ILE A 47 -7.60 -14.98 -6.55
CA ILE A 47 -7.62 -14.34 -5.23
C ILE A 47 -6.57 -13.25 -5.08
N PHE A 48 -5.42 -13.41 -5.73
CA PHE A 48 -4.30 -12.48 -5.69
C PHE A 48 -4.29 -11.54 -6.89
N CYS A 49 -5.24 -11.64 -7.82
CA CYS A 49 -5.24 -10.89 -9.07
C CYS A 49 -3.92 -11.04 -9.83
N GLY A 50 -3.42 -12.28 -9.90
CA GLY A 50 -2.23 -12.63 -10.67
C GLY A 50 -2.45 -12.53 -12.17
N ASN A 51 -1.36 -12.42 -12.94
CA ASN A 51 -1.44 -12.25 -14.39
C ASN A 51 -2.25 -13.38 -15.07
N GLY A 52 -3.24 -13.01 -15.89
CA GLY A 52 -4.16 -13.96 -16.55
C GLY A 52 -5.09 -14.72 -15.59
N SER A 53 -5.05 -14.48 -14.28
CA SER A 53 -5.86 -15.23 -13.30
C SER A 53 -7.33 -14.82 -13.29
N LEU A 54 -7.65 -13.63 -13.81
CA LEU A 54 -9.01 -13.08 -13.83
C LEU A 54 -9.83 -13.51 -15.06
N ASP A 55 -9.25 -14.30 -15.99
CA ASP A 55 -9.98 -14.78 -17.15
C ASP A 55 -11.18 -15.65 -16.72
N GLY A 56 -12.34 -15.39 -17.32
CA GLY A 56 -13.59 -16.09 -16.99
C GLY A 56 -14.32 -15.50 -15.78
N LEU A 57 -13.77 -14.45 -15.14
CA LEU A 57 -14.48 -13.66 -14.14
C LEU A 57 -15.02 -12.36 -14.78
N ASP A 58 -16.26 -12.01 -14.46
CA ASP A 58 -16.88 -10.77 -14.95
C ASP A 58 -16.36 -9.55 -14.17
N VAL A 59 -15.27 -8.95 -14.68
CA VAL A 59 -14.52 -7.84 -14.07
C VAL A 59 -14.74 -6.49 -14.79
N LYS A 60 -15.10 -6.50 -16.07
CA LYS A 60 -15.13 -5.31 -16.91
C LYS A 60 -16.10 -4.26 -16.34
N GLY A 61 -15.61 -3.04 -16.13
CA GLY A 61 -16.41 -1.94 -15.57
C GLY A 61 -16.64 -2.01 -14.06
N LYS A 62 -16.03 -2.96 -13.35
CA LYS A 62 -16.22 -3.20 -11.91
C LYS A 62 -15.00 -2.83 -11.08
N ILE A 63 -15.24 -2.65 -9.79
CA ILE A 63 -14.19 -2.56 -8.78
C ILE A 63 -13.86 -3.96 -8.30
N VAL A 64 -12.58 -4.31 -8.26
CA VAL A 64 -12.12 -5.65 -7.91
C VAL A 64 -11.51 -5.65 -6.53
N LEU A 65 -11.97 -6.53 -5.65
CA LEU A 65 -11.32 -6.82 -4.37
C LEU A 65 -10.33 -7.98 -4.57
N CYS A 66 -9.05 -7.75 -4.28
CA CYS A 66 -7.98 -8.74 -4.33
C CYS A 66 -7.29 -8.87 -2.97
N ASP A 67 -6.81 -10.06 -2.65
CA ASP A 67 -5.98 -10.29 -1.48
C ASP A 67 -4.51 -9.96 -1.79
N ARG A 68 -3.83 -9.46 -0.77
CA ARG A 68 -2.39 -9.39 -0.76
C ARG A 68 -1.78 -10.79 -0.63
N GLY A 69 -0.67 -11.02 -1.33
CA GLY A 69 0.06 -12.28 -1.33
C GLY A 69 0.29 -12.83 -2.73
N GLY A 70 0.68 -14.11 -2.79
CA GLY A 70 0.96 -14.84 -4.04
C GLY A 70 2.27 -14.44 -4.73
N ASP A 71 3.21 -13.83 -4.01
CA ASP A 71 4.47 -13.29 -4.54
C ASP A 71 4.31 -12.33 -5.74
N ILE A 72 3.11 -11.75 -5.87
CA ILE A 72 2.77 -10.77 -6.89
C ILE A 72 2.91 -9.38 -6.29
N ALA A 73 3.71 -8.53 -6.95
CA ALA A 73 3.83 -7.14 -6.56
C ALA A 73 2.45 -6.47 -6.61
N ARG A 74 2.17 -5.64 -5.62
CA ARG A 74 0.87 -4.97 -5.49
C ARG A 74 0.58 -4.06 -6.72
N THR A 75 1.62 -3.56 -7.44
CA THR A 75 1.51 -2.85 -8.74
C THR A 75 0.89 -3.76 -9.79
N ASP A 76 1.40 -4.98 -9.86
CA ASP A 76 1.11 -5.91 -10.95
C ASP A 76 -0.31 -6.45 -10.82
N LYS A 77 -0.84 -6.49 -9.59
CA LYS A 77 -2.27 -6.72 -9.33
C LYS A 77 -3.13 -5.65 -9.97
N GLY A 78 -2.75 -4.37 -9.83
CA GLY A 78 -3.42 -3.24 -10.47
C GLY A 78 -3.35 -3.30 -12.00
N VAL A 79 -2.19 -3.63 -12.56
CA VAL A 79 -2.00 -3.86 -14.01
C VAL A 79 -2.91 -4.96 -14.52
N THR A 80 -3.00 -6.08 -13.79
CA THR A 80 -3.87 -7.21 -14.14
C THR A 80 -5.33 -6.80 -14.13
N VAL A 81 -5.79 -6.09 -13.09
CA VAL A 81 -7.18 -5.62 -13.02
C VAL A 81 -7.50 -4.65 -14.16
N GLN A 82 -6.57 -3.74 -14.49
CA GLN A 82 -6.74 -2.81 -15.60
C GLN A 82 -6.83 -3.53 -16.95
N SER A 83 -5.98 -4.52 -17.19
CA SER A 83 -5.88 -5.21 -18.48
C SER A 83 -7.15 -5.98 -18.85
N VAL A 84 -7.93 -6.43 -17.87
CA VAL A 84 -9.25 -7.06 -18.06
C VAL A 84 -10.42 -6.07 -17.97
N GLY A 85 -10.13 -4.77 -17.91
CA GLY A 85 -11.12 -3.70 -17.94
C GLY A 85 -11.78 -3.37 -16.60
N GLY A 86 -11.19 -3.78 -15.47
CA GLY A 86 -11.58 -3.30 -14.14
C GLY A 86 -11.27 -1.81 -13.98
N VAL A 87 -12.11 -1.10 -13.22
CA VAL A 87 -12.01 0.38 -13.10
C VAL A 87 -11.27 0.83 -11.84
N SER A 88 -11.16 -0.04 -10.83
CA SER A 88 -10.43 0.23 -9.59
C SER A 88 -10.14 -1.07 -8.83
N LEU A 89 -9.18 -1.00 -7.91
CA LEU A 89 -8.72 -2.08 -7.06
C LEU A 89 -8.97 -1.76 -5.58
N ILE A 90 -9.52 -2.71 -4.83
CA ILE A 90 -9.42 -2.74 -3.38
C ILE A 90 -8.45 -3.86 -3.03
N LEU A 91 -7.33 -3.52 -2.42
CA LEU A 91 -6.35 -4.49 -1.95
C LEU A 91 -6.56 -4.72 -0.45
N THR A 92 -6.83 -5.97 -0.06
CA THR A 92 -6.97 -6.32 1.35
C THR A 92 -5.77 -7.12 1.86
N ASN A 93 -5.29 -6.74 3.04
CA ASN A 93 -4.22 -7.46 3.73
C ASN A 93 -4.64 -8.87 4.17
N GLY A 94 -3.65 -9.75 4.32
CA GLY A 94 -3.80 -11.02 5.04
C GLY A 94 -3.68 -10.86 6.56
N PRO A 95 -3.95 -11.93 7.34
CA PRO A 95 -3.90 -11.89 8.80
C PRO A 95 -2.56 -11.41 9.37
N LEU A 96 -1.44 -11.77 8.73
CA LEU A 96 -0.09 -11.41 9.17
C LEU A 96 0.21 -9.90 9.00
N ASP A 97 -0.40 -9.25 8.02
CA ASP A 97 -0.23 -7.81 7.79
C ASP A 97 -1.19 -6.95 8.66
N GLY A 98 -2.30 -7.54 9.11
CA GLY A 98 -3.24 -6.91 10.03
C GLY A 98 -3.77 -5.58 9.49
N TYR A 99 -3.63 -4.51 10.29
CA TYR A 99 -4.06 -3.16 9.95
C TYR A 99 -3.02 -2.33 9.19
N SER A 100 -1.83 -2.88 8.89
CA SER A 100 -0.74 -2.14 8.24
C SER A 100 -1.03 -1.85 6.76
N THR A 101 -1.62 -0.70 6.48
CA THR A 101 -1.89 -0.23 5.12
C THR A 101 -0.72 0.56 4.56
N LEU A 102 -0.53 0.46 3.24
CA LEU A 102 0.46 1.22 2.48
C LEU A 102 -0.26 1.96 1.36
N ALA A 103 0.05 3.25 1.21
CA ALA A 103 -0.32 4.02 0.03
C ALA A 103 0.81 3.83 -0.98
N ASP A 104 0.72 2.77 -1.78
CA ASP A 104 1.74 2.44 -2.76
C ASP A 104 1.41 3.13 -4.10
N PRO A 105 2.41 3.46 -4.94
CA PRO A 105 2.23 4.14 -6.23
C PRO A 105 1.46 3.33 -7.30
N HIS A 106 0.77 2.25 -6.93
CA HIS A 106 -0.08 1.43 -7.81
C HIS A 106 -1.23 2.23 -8.43
N ASP A 107 -1.52 3.38 -7.82
CA ASP A 107 -2.38 4.47 -8.27
C ASP A 107 -2.02 5.07 -9.64
N HIS A 108 -0.84 4.77 -10.19
CA HIS A 108 -0.48 5.21 -11.55
C HIS A 108 -1.16 4.40 -12.65
N VAL A 109 -1.68 3.20 -12.33
CA VAL A 109 -2.34 2.33 -13.31
C VAL A 109 -3.86 2.46 -13.20
N LEU A 110 -4.41 2.42 -11.98
CA LEU A 110 -5.81 2.68 -11.69
C LEU A 110 -5.97 3.12 -10.24
N PRO A 111 -7.08 3.78 -9.85
CA PRO A 111 -7.33 4.12 -8.45
C PRO A 111 -7.34 2.85 -7.59
N ALA A 112 -6.59 2.82 -6.49
CA ALA A 112 -6.56 1.67 -5.61
C ALA A 112 -6.64 2.05 -4.12
N SER A 113 -7.46 1.34 -3.33
CA SER A 113 -7.52 1.49 -1.88
C SER A 113 -6.94 0.27 -1.18
N HIS A 114 -5.92 0.47 -0.35
CA HIS A 114 -5.35 -0.58 0.49
C HIS A 114 -5.99 -0.55 1.87
N ILE A 115 -6.61 -1.67 2.27
CA ILE A 115 -7.35 -1.80 3.53
C ILE A 115 -6.77 -2.91 4.42
N GLY A 116 -7.00 -2.77 5.72
CA GLY A 116 -6.62 -3.78 6.70
C GLY A 116 -7.39 -5.11 6.56
N TYR A 117 -6.86 -6.16 7.17
CA TYR A 117 -7.43 -7.51 7.13
C TYR A 117 -8.86 -7.58 7.69
N SER A 118 -9.08 -7.01 8.87
CA SER A 118 -10.39 -7.06 9.56
C SER A 118 -11.51 -6.41 8.74
N ASP A 119 -11.21 -5.31 8.05
CA ASP A 119 -12.16 -4.63 7.18
C ASP A 119 -12.35 -5.38 5.88
N GLY A 120 -11.28 -5.96 5.32
CA GLY A 120 -11.37 -6.90 4.19
C GLY A 120 -12.33 -8.05 4.42
N VAL A 121 -12.28 -8.69 5.60
CA VAL A 121 -13.19 -9.77 5.98
C VAL A 121 -14.65 -9.30 5.96
N LYS A 122 -14.92 -8.09 6.45
CA LYS A 122 -16.28 -7.51 6.42
C LYS A 122 -16.74 -7.20 5.00
N ILE A 123 -15.87 -6.66 4.15
CA ILE A 123 -16.20 -6.40 2.74
C ILE A 123 -16.48 -7.72 2.00
N LYS A 124 -15.64 -8.76 2.19
CA LYS A 124 -15.90 -10.10 1.61
C LYS A 124 -17.25 -10.66 2.06
N SER A 125 -17.57 -10.50 3.34
CA SER A 125 -18.87 -10.91 3.89
C SER A 125 -20.03 -10.17 3.21
N TYR A 126 -19.90 -8.85 3.01
CA TYR A 126 -20.87 -8.05 2.27
C TYR A 126 -21.04 -8.52 0.82
N ILE A 127 -19.94 -8.78 0.11
CA ILE A 127 -19.98 -9.28 -1.27
C ILE A 127 -20.76 -10.61 -1.33
N SER A 128 -20.51 -11.53 -0.38
CA SER A 128 -21.18 -12.83 -0.35
C SER A 128 -22.68 -12.76 0.02
N ALA A 129 -23.09 -11.72 0.76
CA ALA A 129 -24.46 -11.56 1.24
C ALA A 129 -25.35 -10.74 0.30
N SER A 130 -24.78 -10.03 -0.67
CA SER A 130 -25.50 -9.16 -1.60
C SER A 130 -25.59 -9.79 -2.98
N SER A 131 -26.77 -9.71 -3.62
CA SER A 131 -26.94 -10.12 -5.03
C SER A 131 -26.36 -9.13 -6.03
N ASN A 132 -26.21 -7.86 -5.63
CA ASN A 132 -25.62 -6.80 -6.44
C ASN A 132 -24.74 -5.90 -5.56
N PRO A 133 -23.59 -6.40 -5.09
CA PRO A 133 -22.70 -5.63 -4.24
C PRO A 133 -22.14 -4.45 -5.03
N THR A 134 -22.30 -3.25 -4.48
CA THR A 134 -21.72 -2.03 -5.02
C THR A 134 -20.81 -1.34 -4.02
N VAL A 135 -19.91 -0.50 -4.52
CA VAL A 135 -18.98 0.29 -3.72
C VAL A 135 -18.66 1.62 -4.40
N SER A 136 -18.39 2.63 -3.60
CA SER A 136 -17.88 3.94 -4.01
C SER A 136 -16.68 4.32 -3.15
N PHE A 137 -15.95 5.36 -3.57
CA PHE A 137 -14.82 5.88 -2.81
C PHE A 137 -15.04 7.32 -2.41
N ILE A 138 -14.51 7.65 -1.23
CA ILE A 138 -14.41 9.01 -0.71
C ILE A 138 -12.93 9.32 -0.54
N PHE A 139 -12.45 10.30 -1.30
CA PHE A 139 -11.09 10.80 -1.21
C PHE A 139 -11.04 11.91 -0.17
N GLU A 140 -10.27 11.71 0.89
CA GLU A 140 -10.17 12.62 2.04
C GLU A 140 -8.80 13.32 2.11
N GLY A 141 -7.88 12.99 1.20
CA GLY A 141 -6.55 13.56 1.16
C GLY A 141 -5.67 13.13 2.33
N THR A 142 -4.76 14.00 2.75
CA THR A 142 -3.82 13.70 3.84
C THR A 142 -4.46 14.00 5.19
N ILE A 143 -4.52 12.99 6.06
CA ILE A 143 -5.00 13.12 7.44
C ILE A 143 -3.81 12.95 8.39
N LEU A 144 -3.72 13.84 9.38
CA LEU A 144 -2.72 13.86 10.44
C LEU A 144 -3.33 13.46 11.79
N GLY A 145 -2.51 13.13 12.79
CA GLY A 145 -2.99 12.72 14.11
C GLY A 145 -3.67 11.35 14.13
N THR A 146 -3.33 10.45 13.20
CA THR A 146 -3.89 9.09 13.19
C THR A 146 -3.32 8.23 14.32
N SER A 147 -4.13 7.32 14.85
CA SER A 147 -3.78 6.40 15.94
C SER A 147 -4.05 4.95 15.53
N PRO A 148 -3.19 3.99 15.91
CA PRO A 148 -1.97 4.15 16.71
C PRO A 148 -0.79 4.70 15.89
N ALA A 149 -0.06 5.67 16.46
CA ALA A 149 1.20 6.16 15.89
C ALA A 149 2.18 6.59 17.01
N PRO A 150 3.47 6.21 16.93
CA PRO A 150 4.06 5.29 15.95
C PRO A 150 3.64 3.83 16.18
N ALA A 151 3.68 3.03 15.12
CA ALA A 151 3.50 1.58 15.17
C ALA A 151 4.54 0.91 14.26
N ILE A 152 4.94 -0.32 14.61
CA ILE A 152 5.86 -1.12 13.79
C ILE A 152 5.10 -1.62 12.55
N ALA A 153 5.66 -1.39 11.37
CA ALA A 153 5.07 -1.84 10.12
C ALA A 153 5.15 -3.37 10.01
N SER A 154 4.12 -4.00 9.42
CA SER A 154 4.08 -5.46 9.26
C SER A 154 5.27 -6.07 8.51
N PHE A 155 5.90 -5.29 7.62
CA PHE A 155 7.07 -5.74 6.86
C PHE A 155 8.40 -5.57 7.62
N SER A 156 8.40 -4.95 8.79
CA SER A 156 9.62 -4.74 9.56
C SER A 156 10.10 -6.05 10.17
N SER A 157 11.34 -6.45 9.87
CA SER A 157 11.93 -7.64 10.47
C SER A 157 12.00 -7.50 12.00
N GLY A 158 11.59 -8.57 12.69
CA GLY A 158 11.72 -8.70 14.15
C GLY A 158 12.98 -9.48 14.54
N GLY A 159 13.42 -9.30 15.78
CA GLY A 159 14.47 -10.13 16.39
C GLY A 159 13.95 -11.49 16.89
N PRO A 160 14.84 -12.30 17.50
CA PRO A 160 16.25 -12.01 17.78
C PRO A 160 17.14 -12.11 16.53
N SER A 161 18.35 -11.56 16.60
CA SER A 161 19.34 -11.71 15.51
C SER A 161 19.80 -13.16 15.41
N LEU A 162 19.79 -13.73 14.20
CA LEU A 162 20.34 -15.07 13.95
C LEU A 162 21.86 -15.12 14.12
N ALA A 163 22.56 -14.02 13.82
CA ALA A 163 24.02 -13.92 13.91
C ALA A 163 24.49 -13.80 15.37
N SER A 164 23.70 -13.15 16.23
CA SER A 164 24.00 -13.04 17.65
C SER A 164 22.72 -13.06 18.48
N PRO A 165 22.19 -14.25 18.82
CA PRO A 165 20.91 -14.37 19.53
C PRO A 165 20.89 -13.71 20.91
N GLY A 166 22.06 -13.48 21.52
CA GLY A 166 22.19 -12.81 22.81
C GLY A 166 22.12 -11.27 22.74
N ILE A 167 22.12 -10.69 21.54
CA ILE A 167 22.04 -9.24 21.33
C ILE A 167 20.67 -8.91 20.73
N LEU A 168 19.91 -8.05 21.42
CA LEU A 168 18.59 -7.60 20.95
C LEU A 168 18.72 -6.78 19.67
N LYS A 169 17.89 -7.10 18.68
CA LYS A 169 17.71 -6.34 17.43
C LYS A 169 16.22 -6.24 17.10
N PRO A 170 15.76 -5.18 16.38
CA PRO A 170 16.55 -4.01 15.97
C PRO A 170 16.89 -3.09 17.15
N ASP A 171 17.94 -2.26 17.03
CA ASP A 171 18.36 -1.35 18.11
C ASP A 171 17.42 -0.15 18.26
N ILE A 172 16.91 0.37 17.14
CA ILE A 172 16.05 1.55 17.08
C ILE A 172 15.06 1.44 15.91
N THR A 173 13.95 2.16 16.02
CA THR A 173 12.95 2.32 14.98
C THR A 173 12.77 3.80 14.61
N GLY A 174 12.31 4.06 13.40
CA GLY A 174 12.06 5.41 12.89
C GLY A 174 10.99 5.42 11.81
N PRO A 175 10.54 6.61 11.38
CA PRO A 175 9.54 6.74 10.31
C PRO A 175 10.04 6.12 8.99
N GLY A 176 9.36 5.07 8.53
CA GLY A 176 9.70 4.39 7.26
C GLY A 176 8.50 3.97 6.43
N VAL A 177 7.29 4.43 6.78
CA VAL A 177 6.06 4.11 6.05
C VAL A 177 5.57 5.39 5.39
N ARG A 178 5.30 5.35 4.08
CA ARG A 178 4.88 6.50 3.27
C ARG A 178 5.82 7.69 3.47
N VAL A 179 7.11 7.54 3.20
CA VAL A 179 8.06 8.66 3.28
C VAL A 179 8.13 9.36 1.94
N LEU A 180 7.91 10.69 1.93
CA LEU A 180 8.07 11.54 0.74
C LEU A 180 9.52 11.96 0.61
N ALA A 181 10.16 11.67 -0.52
CA ALA A 181 11.55 12.03 -0.79
C ALA A 181 11.76 12.36 -2.27
N ALA A 182 12.88 13.02 -2.59
CA ALA A 182 13.28 13.29 -3.97
C ALA A 182 13.50 11.99 -4.76
N TRP A 183 13.22 12.01 -6.05
CA TRP A 183 13.34 10.88 -6.95
C TRP A 183 14.13 11.27 -8.21
N PRO A 184 15.03 10.43 -8.72
CA PRO A 184 15.96 10.81 -9.80
C PRO A 184 15.30 10.99 -11.18
N PHE A 185 14.04 10.59 -11.33
CA PHE A 185 13.26 10.73 -12.56
C PHE A 185 11.80 11.01 -12.23
N ASP A 186 11.04 11.47 -13.21
CA ASP A 186 9.61 11.71 -13.07
C ASP A 186 8.87 10.42 -12.69
N VAL A 187 8.04 10.49 -11.65
CA VAL A 187 7.13 9.41 -11.26
C VAL A 187 5.70 9.82 -11.52
N GLY A 188 4.80 8.85 -11.71
CA GLY A 188 3.39 9.14 -11.94
C GLY A 188 2.95 9.12 -13.39
N PRO A 189 1.64 9.25 -13.64
CA PRO A 189 1.10 9.27 -14.99
C PRO A 189 1.66 10.48 -15.75
N SER A 190 2.34 10.21 -16.86
CA SER A 190 2.80 11.26 -17.77
C SER A 190 1.58 11.96 -18.37
N THR A 191 1.44 13.26 -18.11
CA THR A 191 0.43 14.06 -18.82
C THR A 191 1.10 14.75 -20.00
N VAL A 192 0.35 14.94 -21.09
CA VAL A 192 0.86 15.46 -22.38
C VAL A 192 1.59 16.81 -22.24
N ASN A 193 1.38 17.53 -21.13
CA ASN A 193 1.93 18.87 -20.87
C ASN A 193 2.72 19.01 -19.57
N SER A 194 3.08 17.91 -18.88
CA SER A 194 3.88 17.99 -17.64
C SER A 194 4.86 16.84 -17.54
N THR A 195 6.13 17.18 -17.28
CA THR A 195 7.06 16.29 -16.59
C THR A 195 6.43 15.91 -15.25
N GLY A 196 6.45 14.63 -14.91
CA GLY A 196 5.85 14.14 -13.65
C GLY A 196 6.56 14.71 -12.42
N PRO A 197 6.01 14.52 -11.21
CA PRO A 197 6.72 14.90 -9.99
C PRO A 197 8.09 14.23 -9.87
N THR A 198 9.08 15.00 -9.39
CA THR A 198 10.44 14.54 -9.04
C THR A 198 10.55 14.13 -7.57
N PHE A 199 9.41 13.83 -6.94
CA PHE A 199 9.30 13.33 -5.58
C PHE A 199 8.41 12.10 -5.57
N ASN A 200 8.76 11.11 -4.74
CA ASN A 200 8.04 9.86 -4.63
C ASN A 200 7.71 9.54 -3.16
N ILE A 201 6.65 8.78 -2.94
CA ILE A 201 6.25 8.26 -1.64
C ILE A 201 6.48 6.76 -1.64
N ILE A 202 7.42 6.30 -0.79
CA ILE A 202 7.75 4.88 -0.66
C ILE A 202 7.81 4.47 0.80
N SER A 203 7.69 3.16 1.05
CA SER A 203 7.75 2.56 2.37
C SER A 203 8.86 1.51 2.42
N GLY A 204 9.56 1.42 3.55
CA GLY A 204 10.62 0.44 3.77
C GLY A 204 11.46 0.79 5.00
N THR A 205 12.17 -0.22 5.51
CA THR A 205 13.17 -0.02 6.58
C THR A 205 14.30 0.89 6.12
N SER A 206 14.64 0.87 4.83
CA SER A 206 15.58 1.81 4.18
C SER A 206 15.21 3.27 4.39
N MET A 207 13.91 3.58 4.43
CA MET A 207 13.42 4.93 4.68
C MET A 207 13.54 5.32 6.16
N SER A 208 13.37 4.34 7.07
CA SER A 208 13.61 4.54 8.50
C SER A 208 15.07 4.84 8.82
N THR A 209 16.03 4.17 8.15
CA THR A 209 17.47 4.37 8.39
C THR A 209 17.88 5.81 8.13
N TYR A 210 17.45 6.38 7.00
CA TYR A 210 17.72 7.78 6.68
C TYR A 210 16.98 8.77 7.61
N SER A 211 15.73 8.49 7.97
CA SER A 211 15.00 9.38 8.87
C SER A 211 15.66 9.44 10.26
N SER A 212 16.04 8.29 10.81
CA SER A 212 16.66 8.20 12.13
C SER A 212 18.02 8.91 12.23
N SER A 213 18.79 8.93 11.14
CA SER A 213 20.09 9.60 11.09
C SER A 213 19.97 11.12 11.20
N GLN A 214 18.98 11.74 10.54
CA GLN A 214 18.76 13.19 10.59
C GLN A 214 18.31 13.68 11.97
N TRP A 215 17.51 12.88 12.69
CA TRP A 215 17.08 13.20 14.05
C TRP A 215 18.23 13.23 15.04
N HIS A 216 19.16 12.28 14.96
CA HIS A 216 20.33 12.23 15.84
C HIS A 216 21.39 13.28 15.46
N SER A 217 21.40 13.73 14.20
CA SER A 217 22.40 14.68 13.69
C SER A 217 22.00 16.15 13.84
N GLY A 218 20.84 16.45 14.43
CA GLY A 218 20.44 17.84 14.72
C GLY A 218 20.39 18.75 13.50
N GLY A 219 19.72 18.32 12.41
CA GLY A 219 19.24 19.19 11.32
C GLY A 219 20.25 20.01 10.50
N ALA A 220 21.52 20.09 10.90
CA ALA A 220 22.53 20.91 10.24
C ALA A 220 23.87 20.19 10.25
N GLN A 221 24.14 19.49 9.15
CA GLN A 221 25.45 19.14 8.56
C GLN A 221 25.50 17.68 8.12
N GLY A 222 25.63 17.50 6.81
CA GLY A 222 26.30 16.32 6.29
C GLY A 222 27.70 16.26 6.88
N ARG A 223 27.93 15.31 7.80
CA ARG A 223 29.23 14.70 8.16
C ARG A 223 29.07 13.68 9.29
N THR A 224 28.32 12.61 9.03
CA THR A 224 28.51 11.32 9.70
C THR A 224 28.42 10.21 8.64
N SER A 225 29.32 10.31 7.66
CA SER A 225 29.37 9.46 6.46
C SER A 225 30.09 8.12 6.66
N GLY A 226 30.50 7.77 7.89
CA GLY A 226 31.15 6.48 8.17
C GLY A 226 30.16 5.48 8.75
N PHE A 227 29.76 5.71 10.00
CA PHE A 227 29.02 4.73 10.80
C PHE A 227 27.62 4.37 10.28
N ILE A 228 26.96 5.29 9.56
CA ILE A 228 25.61 5.07 9.00
C ILE A 228 25.70 4.49 7.58
N GLN A 229 26.77 4.81 6.84
CA GLN A 229 27.09 4.16 5.58
C GLN A 229 27.34 2.65 5.80
N ASP A 230 28.04 2.30 6.88
CA ASP A 230 28.29 0.90 7.26
C ASP A 230 27.00 0.15 7.62
N ILE A 231 26.02 0.82 8.24
CA ILE A 231 24.70 0.22 8.51
C ILE A 231 23.93 0.00 7.21
N VAL A 232 23.94 0.96 6.29
CA VAL A 232 23.29 0.84 4.97
C VAL A 232 23.97 -0.25 4.12
N GLU A 233 25.30 -0.34 4.10
CA GLU A 233 26.02 -1.40 3.39
C GLU A 233 25.80 -2.79 4.02
N SER A 234 25.71 -2.90 5.36
CA SER A 234 25.40 -4.17 6.02
C SER A 234 23.97 -4.67 5.77
N MET A 235 23.02 -3.76 5.52
CA MET A 235 21.64 -4.10 5.17
C MET A 235 21.48 -4.53 3.71
N PHE A 236 22.33 -4.04 2.80
CA PHE A 236 22.36 -4.52 1.41
C PHE A 236 23.07 -5.87 1.25
N TYR A 237 24.05 -6.19 2.11
CA TYR A 237 24.82 -7.45 2.03
C TYR A 237 24.25 -8.64 2.82
N SER A 238 23.21 -8.45 3.63
CA SER A 238 22.55 -9.56 4.36
C SER A 238 21.38 -10.20 3.60
N GLY A 239 21.25 -9.89 2.30
CA GLY A 239 20.30 -10.49 1.36
C GLY A 239 20.92 -11.48 0.38
N LEU A 240 21.91 -12.28 0.83
CA LEU A 240 22.35 -13.54 0.20
C LEU A 240 22.59 -14.59 1.30
#